data_AF-A0A8B9FCI1-F1
#
_entry.id   AF-A0A8B9FCI1-F1
#
_cell.length_a   1.000
_cell.length_b   1.000
_cell.length_c   1.000
_cell.angle_alpha   90.00
_cell.angle_beta   90.00
_cell.angle_gamma   90.00
#
_symmetry.space_group_name_H-M   'P 1'
#
loop_
_entity.id
_entity.type
_entity.pdbx_description
1 polymer ?
#
loop_
_entity_poly.entity_id
_entity_poly.type
_entity_poly.pdbx_seq_one_letter_code
_entity_poly.pdbx_strand_id
1 'polypeptide(L)'
;MEQLEKVSSFQEFVQIFSQFGNEMVEFAHLTGDRQNDLKDEKKKARMAASRAVLEKCTMMLLTASKTCLRHPDCESARINKDGVFHRMRLALEQVIEIVTDSRPNGENEMAPISIYSGIKEFKNKVEGLRENLYFLSKENLSTMLEVILEHTEDFTDSAYTSHEHREHILELSKQAKMELEQLVSVWMQAQNQKTKDLMEDLEVAILKTCQCMNELKREVHSAATSLAADLLKYHMDHMVLKALKITGVEGNLEAVAEYTCKLSEQKEQLVEMCRLLRHVSGTEPLEITCIHAEDTFQVTGPQIISAAETLALHPSSKIAKENLEVFCEAWESQLSDMSMLLREINDVFEGRRGEKRVYLSLPRPGKHNANLKALKPVKLDTEEQAKIAKLGLELHLLTSDVDSETEKWENQENDIVQHGQGMSSMAYSMYLFTRGEGLLKTTQDLFHQAEVIYF
;
A
#
# COMPACT_ATOMS: atom_id res chain seq x y z
N MET A 1 21.03 -20.58 -9.61
CA MET A 1 21.22 -19.39 -10.48
C MET A 1 22.57 -19.35 -11.19
N GLU A 2 23.72 -19.46 -10.50
CA GLU A 2 25.05 -19.35 -11.17
C GLU A 2 25.26 -20.37 -12.29
N GLN A 3 24.74 -21.59 -12.14
CA GLN A 3 24.79 -22.60 -13.20
C GLN A 3 23.98 -22.17 -14.42
N LEU A 4 22.78 -21.59 -14.23
CA LEU A 4 21.91 -21.12 -15.32
C LEU A 4 22.54 -20.00 -16.14
N GLU A 5 23.32 -19.13 -15.50
CA GLU A 5 23.94 -17.99 -16.16
C GLU A 5 25.10 -18.39 -17.09
N LYS A 6 25.77 -19.51 -16.78
CA LYS A 6 26.92 -20.03 -17.53
C LYS A 6 26.55 -21.00 -18.65
N VAL A 7 25.26 -21.32 -18.79
CA VAL A 7 24.81 -22.31 -19.78
C VAL A 7 25.10 -21.84 -21.20
N SER A 8 25.66 -22.73 -22.02
CA SER A 8 25.99 -22.45 -23.42
C SER A 8 25.17 -23.27 -24.42
N SER A 9 24.27 -24.15 -23.97
CA SER A 9 23.42 -24.96 -24.87
C SER A 9 21.96 -25.02 -24.41
N PHE A 10 21.05 -25.13 -25.38
CA PHE A 10 19.61 -25.19 -25.09
C PHE A 10 19.23 -26.45 -24.30
N GLN A 11 19.86 -27.60 -24.59
CA GLN A 11 19.58 -28.85 -23.91
C GLN A 11 19.95 -28.78 -22.42
N GLU A 12 21.14 -28.29 -22.11
CA GLU A 12 21.59 -28.07 -20.73
C GLU A 12 20.71 -27.05 -20.03
N PHE A 13 20.32 -25.97 -20.73
CA PHE A 13 19.45 -24.93 -20.18
C PHE A 13 18.10 -25.51 -19.74
N VAL A 14 17.45 -26.32 -20.57
CA VAL A 14 16.15 -26.93 -20.20
C VAL A 14 16.28 -27.81 -18.95
N GLN A 15 17.37 -28.58 -18.84
CA GLN A 15 17.60 -29.44 -17.67
C GLN A 15 17.79 -28.63 -16.39
N ILE A 16 18.71 -27.66 -16.40
CA ILE A 16 19.02 -26.84 -15.24
C ILE A 16 17.83 -25.94 -14.88
N PHE A 17 17.13 -25.38 -15.87
CA PHE A 17 15.96 -24.52 -15.62
C PHE A 17 14.79 -25.31 -15.04
N SER A 18 14.59 -26.57 -15.46
CA SER A 18 13.58 -27.43 -14.84
C SER A 18 13.87 -27.69 -13.37
N GLN A 19 15.14 -27.94 -13.00
CA GLN A 19 15.53 -28.09 -11.60
C GLN A 19 15.32 -26.79 -10.82
N PHE A 20 15.81 -25.67 -11.36
CA PHE A 20 15.66 -24.35 -10.77
C PHE A 20 14.19 -23.99 -10.53
N GLY A 21 13.30 -24.29 -11.49
CA GLY A 21 11.87 -24.07 -11.32
C GLY A 21 11.27 -24.82 -10.13
N ASN A 22 11.66 -26.09 -9.93
CA ASN A 22 11.21 -26.87 -8.78
C ASN A 22 11.72 -26.27 -7.45
N GLU A 23 13.00 -25.88 -7.41
CA GLU A 23 13.60 -25.23 -6.23
C GLU A 23 12.92 -23.88 -5.94
N MET A 24 12.58 -23.10 -6.97
CA MET A 24 11.87 -21.83 -6.81
C MET A 24 10.44 -22.01 -6.29
N VAL A 25 9.74 -23.08 -6.66
CA VAL A 25 8.41 -23.41 -6.12
C VAL A 25 8.51 -23.77 -4.63
N GLU A 26 9.47 -24.62 -4.26
CA GLU A 26 9.72 -24.94 -2.84
C GLU A 26 10.09 -23.68 -2.06
N PHE A 27 10.97 -22.85 -2.61
CA PHE A 27 11.35 -21.58 -2.02
C PHE A 27 10.17 -20.61 -1.88
N ALA A 28 9.26 -20.55 -2.86
CA ALA A 28 8.06 -19.74 -2.79
C ALA A 28 7.11 -20.18 -1.66
N HIS A 29 7.01 -21.48 -1.38
CA HIS A 29 6.26 -22.00 -0.23
C HIS A 29 6.93 -21.63 1.09
N LEU A 30 8.23 -21.93 1.25
CA LEU A 30 8.98 -21.64 2.47
C LEU A 30 8.97 -20.14 2.82
N THR A 31 9.18 -19.28 1.82
CA THR A 31 9.13 -17.82 2.02
C THR A 31 7.72 -17.32 2.32
N GLY A 32 6.68 -18.02 1.86
CA GLY A 32 5.29 -17.70 2.18
C GLY A 32 4.88 -18.07 3.59
N ASP A 33 5.25 -19.26 4.03
CA ASP A 33 5.07 -19.66 5.42
C ASP A 33 5.81 -18.70 6.34
N ARG A 34 7.07 -18.38 6.00
CA ARG A 34 7.84 -17.41 6.77
C ARG A 34 7.21 -16.03 6.77
N GLN A 35 6.67 -15.55 5.64
CA GLN A 35 5.97 -14.27 5.58
C GLN A 35 4.77 -14.23 6.55
N ASN A 36 4.03 -15.33 6.68
CA ASN A 36 2.89 -15.43 7.59
C ASN A 36 3.32 -15.46 9.06
N ASP A 37 4.47 -16.06 9.35
CA ASP A 37 5.03 -16.14 10.71
C ASP A 37 5.68 -14.84 11.20
N LEU A 38 6.03 -13.92 10.29
CA LEU A 38 6.62 -12.63 10.64
C LEU A 38 5.60 -11.75 11.40
N LYS A 39 6.01 -11.29 12.59
CA LYS A 39 5.22 -10.38 13.43
C LYS A 39 5.40 -8.90 13.07
N ASP A 40 6.57 -8.57 12.52
CA ASP A 40 6.90 -7.22 12.08
C ASP A 40 6.29 -6.98 10.69
N GLU A 41 5.32 -6.08 10.62
CA GLU A 41 4.61 -5.73 9.38
C GLU A 41 5.55 -5.15 8.31
N LYS A 42 6.63 -4.47 8.71
CA LYS A 42 7.66 -3.96 7.81
C LYS A 42 8.40 -5.11 7.13
N LYS A 43 8.86 -6.08 7.93
CA LYS A 43 9.53 -7.30 7.41
C LYS A 43 8.58 -8.12 6.54
N LYS A 44 7.31 -8.22 6.93
CA LYS A 44 6.27 -8.92 6.17
C LYS A 44 6.01 -8.30 4.80
N ALA A 45 5.89 -6.97 4.73
CA ALA A 45 5.72 -6.25 3.48
C ALA A 45 6.96 -6.35 2.58
N ARG A 46 8.18 -6.22 3.14
CA ARG A 46 9.42 -6.45 2.40
C ARG A 46 9.53 -7.88 1.83
N MET A 47 9.11 -8.88 2.61
CA MET A 47 9.07 -10.27 2.16
C MET A 47 8.08 -10.44 1.00
N ALA A 48 6.89 -9.85 1.11
CA ALA A 48 5.90 -9.88 0.04
C ALA A 48 6.44 -9.27 -1.27
N ALA A 49 7.09 -8.10 -1.18
CA ALA A 49 7.72 -7.44 -2.32
C ALA A 49 8.84 -8.30 -2.95
N SER A 50 9.71 -8.88 -2.12
CA SER A 50 10.79 -9.76 -2.59
C SER A 50 10.24 -10.99 -3.33
N ARG A 51 9.20 -11.62 -2.79
CA ARG A 51 8.53 -12.77 -3.40
C ARG A 51 7.89 -12.40 -4.74
N ALA A 52 7.21 -11.26 -4.82
CA ALA A 52 6.62 -10.77 -6.07
C ALA A 52 7.69 -10.55 -7.16
N VAL A 53 8.86 -10.02 -6.81
CA VAL A 53 10.00 -9.89 -7.74
C VAL A 53 10.44 -11.26 -8.25
N LEU A 54 10.64 -12.23 -7.35
CA LEU A 54 11.13 -13.57 -7.71
C LEU A 54 10.15 -14.33 -8.61
N GLU A 55 8.86 -14.21 -8.34
CA GLU A 55 7.80 -14.81 -9.15
C GLU A 55 7.82 -14.25 -10.58
N LYS A 56 7.74 -12.92 -10.73
CA LYS A 56 7.78 -12.26 -12.05
C LYS A 56 9.10 -12.57 -12.79
N CYS A 57 10.24 -12.52 -12.10
CA CYS A 57 11.54 -12.77 -12.71
C CYS A 57 11.73 -14.22 -13.17
N THR A 58 11.09 -15.21 -12.55
CA THR A 58 11.25 -16.62 -12.96
C THR A 58 10.76 -16.83 -14.40
N MET A 59 9.63 -16.23 -14.77
CA MET A 59 9.12 -16.27 -16.15
C MET A 59 10.00 -15.47 -17.11
N MET A 60 10.40 -14.26 -16.71
CA MET A 60 11.28 -13.39 -17.53
C MET A 60 12.65 -14.04 -17.79
N LEU A 61 13.18 -14.78 -16.80
CA LEU A 61 14.47 -15.45 -16.90
C LEU A 61 14.43 -16.54 -17.98
N LEU A 62 13.32 -17.26 -18.08
CA LEU A 62 13.12 -18.29 -19.10
C LEU A 62 13.26 -17.71 -20.50
N THR A 63 12.51 -16.65 -20.80
CA THR A 63 12.48 -16.05 -22.13
C THR A 63 13.76 -15.30 -22.46
N ALA A 64 14.33 -14.58 -21.49
CA ALA A 64 15.57 -13.84 -21.69
C ALA A 64 16.77 -14.77 -21.96
N SER A 65 16.86 -15.87 -21.21
CA SER A 65 17.92 -16.88 -21.39
C SER A 65 17.77 -17.62 -22.73
N LYS A 66 16.54 -18.01 -23.11
CA LYS A 66 16.28 -18.61 -24.43
C LYS A 66 16.66 -17.67 -25.57
N THR A 67 16.38 -16.38 -25.41
CA THR A 67 16.69 -15.36 -26.42
C THR A 67 18.19 -15.21 -26.58
N CYS A 68 18.96 -15.13 -25.48
CA CYS A 68 20.43 -15.11 -25.52
C CYS A 68 21.03 -16.37 -26.16
N LEU A 69 20.53 -17.55 -25.83
CA LEU A 69 21.01 -18.81 -26.41
C LEU A 69 20.70 -18.90 -27.91
N ARG A 70 19.62 -18.26 -28.36
CA ARG A 70 19.24 -18.22 -29.77
C ARG A 70 20.07 -17.20 -30.57
N HIS A 71 20.37 -16.06 -29.94
CA HIS A 71 21.05 -14.91 -30.54
C HIS A 71 22.26 -14.50 -29.68
N PRO A 72 23.33 -15.31 -29.66
CA PRO A 72 24.45 -15.14 -28.73
C PRO A 72 25.26 -13.84 -28.94
N ASP A 73 25.28 -13.33 -30.18
CA ASP A 73 26.00 -12.11 -30.54
C ASP A 73 25.14 -10.83 -30.34
N CYS A 74 23.91 -10.96 -29.85
CA CYS A 74 23.00 -9.84 -29.62
C CYS A 74 23.24 -9.22 -28.24
N GLU A 75 23.84 -8.02 -28.20
CA GLU A 75 24.14 -7.32 -26.95
C GLU A 75 22.89 -7.00 -26.13
N SER A 76 21.82 -6.52 -26.78
CA SER A 76 20.56 -6.19 -26.10
C SER A 76 19.90 -7.42 -25.46
N ALA A 77 20.03 -8.60 -26.09
CA ALA A 77 19.57 -9.85 -25.48
C ALA A 77 20.36 -10.16 -24.19
N ARG A 78 21.70 -10.03 -24.23
CA ARG A 78 22.58 -10.25 -23.07
C ARG A 78 22.27 -9.30 -21.92
N ILE A 79 22.18 -7.99 -22.20
CA ILE A 79 21.81 -6.97 -21.22
C ILE A 79 20.48 -7.32 -20.54
N ASN A 80 19.48 -7.71 -21.33
CA ASN A 80 18.17 -8.07 -20.82
C ASN A 80 18.24 -9.28 -19.85
N LYS A 81 18.95 -10.36 -20.25
CA LYS A 81 19.19 -11.55 -19.40
C LYS A 81 19.92 -11.20 -18.10
N ASP A 82 21.01 -10.46 -18.21
CA ASP A 82 21.85 -10.11 -17.05
C ASP A 82 21.08 -9.23 -16.06
N GLY A 83 20.22 -8.33 -16.56
CA GLY A 83 19.30 -7.54 -15.75
C GLY A 83 18.33 -8.41 -14.94
N VAL A 84 17.78 -9.49 -15.52
CA VAL A 84 16.89 -10.41 -14.77
C VAL A 84 17.66 -11.12 -13.66
N PHE A 85 18.85 -11.65 -13.95
CA PHE A 85 19.69 -12.29 -12.92
C PHE A 85 20.06 -11.34 -11.79
N HIS A 86 20.45 -10.11 -12.12
CA HIS A 86 20.77 -9.09 -11.11
C HIS A 86 19.57 -8.82 -10.20
N ARG A 87 18.39 -8.61 -10.79
CA ARG A 87 17.15 -8.36 -10.03
C ARG A 87 16.77 -9.54 -9.12
N MET A 88 16.94 -10.78 -9.58
CA MET A 88 16.70 -11.96 -8.76
C MET A 88 17.68 -12.07 -7.58
N ARG A 89 18.96 -11.75 -7.79
CA ARG A 89 19.96 -11.74 -6.69
C ARG A 89 19.59 -10.74 -5.61
N LEU A 90 19.24 -9.50 -5.98
CA LEU A 90 18.82 -8.48 -5.03
C LEU A 90 17.59 -8.93 -4.23
N ALA A 91 16.60 -9.55 -4.88
CA ALA A 91 15.43 -10.07 -4.17
C ALA A 91 15.78 -11.23 -3.23
N LEU A 92 16.69 -12.13 -3.60
CA LEU A 92 17.17 -13.20 -2.71
C LEU A 92 17.97 -12.63 -1.53
N GLU A 93 18.80 -11.61 -1.75
CA GLU A 93 19.54 -10.91 -0.69
C GLU A 93 18.57 -10.26 0.31
N GLN A 94 17.49 -9.63 -0.16
CA GLN A 94 16.43 -9.12 0.72
C GLN A 94 15.76 -10.23 1.53
N VAL A 95 15.46 -11.38 0.92
CA VAL A 95 14.92 -12.54 1.66
C VAL A 95 15.92 -13.01 2.73
N ILE A 96 17.20 -13.12 2.39
CA ILE A 96 18.27 -13.51 3.33
C ILE A 96 18.31 -12.55 4.51
N GLU A 97 18.31 -11.24 4.27
CA GLU A 97 18.31 -10.22 5.33
C GLU A 97 17.09 -10.39 6.26
N ILE A 98 15.89 -10.59 5.69
CA ILE A 98 14.66 -10.76 6.48
C ILE A 98 14.69 -12.02 7.34
N VAL A 99 15.18 -13.15 6.81
CA VAL A 99 15.16 -14.43 7.54
C VAL A 99 16.30 -14.58 8.54
N THR A 100 17.45 -13.98 8.27
CA THR A 100 18.64 -14.09 9.12
C THR A 100 18.75 -12.96 10.16
N ASP A 101 17.98 -11.89 10.01
CA ASP A 101 18.11 -10.63 10.76
C ASP A 101 19.54 -10.04 10.70
N SER A 102 20.33 -10.50 9.71
CA SER A 102 21.71 -10.08 9.50
C SER A 102 21.69 -8.82 8.65
N ARG A 103 21.68 -7.64 9.27
CA ARG A 103 22.04 -6.42 8.55
C ARG A 103 23.54 -6.47 8.22
N PRO A 104 23.96 -6.41 6.95
CA PRO A 104 25.34 -6.09 6.65
C PRO A 104 25.53 -4.60 7.02
N ASN A 105 26.16 -4.36 8.17
CA ASN A 105 26.37 -3.07 8.84
C ASN A 105 25.20 -2.52 9.65
N GLY A 106 25.48 -2.23 10.93
CA GLY A 106 24.56 -1.64 11.90
C GLY A 106 24.27 -0.15 11.68
N GLU A 107 24.03 0.25 10.44
CA GLU A 107 23.40 1.53 10.17
C GLU A 107 21.88 1.34 10.40
N ASN A 108 21.34 2.03 11.41
CA ASN A 108 19.95 2.43 11.31
C ASN A 108 19.90 3.38 10.12
N GLU A 109 19.67 2.86 8.91
CA GLU A 109 19.11 3.68 7.85
C GLU A 109 17.83 4.27 8.46
N MET A 110 17.93 5.55 8.82
CA MET A 110 16.79 6.38 9.13
C MET A 110 16.04 6.45 7.80
N ALA A 111 15.13 5.50 7.59
CA ALA A 111 14.32 5.48 6.39
C ALA A 111 13.68 6.88 6.24
N PRO A 112 13.72 7.49 5.05
CA PRO A 112 13.17 8.82 4.86
C PRO A 112 11.75 8.87 5.43
N ILE A 113 11.51 9.79 6.36
CA ILE A 113 10.23 9.90 7.04
C ILE A 113 9.22 10.42 6.02
N SER A 114 8.19 9.64 5.72
CA SER A 114 7.12 10.09 4.82
C SER A 114 6.44 11.33 5.40
N ILE A 115 5.98 12.25 4.53
CA ILE A 115 5.24 13.45 4.98
C ILE A 115 4.06 13.06 5.89
N TYR A 116 3.34 11.99 5.55
CA TYR A 116 2.24 11.49 6.38
C TYR A 116 2.69 11.13 7.81
N SER A 117 3.75 10.33 7.94
CA SER A 117 4.25 9.89 9.26
C SER A 117 4.85 11.05 10.05
N GLY A 118 5.60 11.93 9.39
CA GLY A 118 6.15 13.15 9.96
C GLY A 118 5.06 14.08 10.51
N ILE A 119 4.00 14.34 9.74
CA ILE A 119 2.85 15.14 10.19
C ILE A 119 2.17 14.48 11.39
N LYS A 120 1.97 13.16 11.36
CA LYS A 120 1.34 12.42 12.47
C LYS A 120 2.18 12.55 13.75
N GLU A 121 3.49 12.34 13.67
CA GLU A 121 4.38 12.46 14.82
C GLU A 121 4.42 13.90 15.35
N PHE A 122 4.60 14.89 14.46
CA PHE A 122 4.62 16.30 14.82
C PHE A 122 3.35 16.71 15.56
N LYS A 123 2.17 16.31 15.06
CA LYS A 123 0.89 16.57 15.74
C LYS A 123 0.84 15.92 17.11
N ASN A 124 1.22 14.65 17.25
CA ASN A 124 1.25 13.99 18.56
C ASN A 124 2.14 14.74 19.56
N LYS A 125 3.28 15.28 19.11
CA LYS A 125 4.18 16.10 19.94
C LYS A 125 3.55 17.44 20.33
N VAL A 126 2.89 18.12 19.40
CA VAL A 126 2.17 19.38 19.67
C VAL A 126 1.01 19.15 20.64
N GLU A 127 0.24 18.08 20.46
CA GLU A 127 -0.89 17.74 21.33
C GLU A 127 -0.44 17.30 22.74
N GLY A 128 0.73 16.67 22.86
CA GLY A 128 1.32 16.29 24.16
C GLY A 128 1.66 17.48 25.08
N LEU A 129 1.72 18.70 24.53
CA LEU A 129 1.87 19.92 25.33
C LEU A 129 0.70 20.12 26.31
N ARG A 130 -0.48 19.55 26.02
CA ARG A 130 -1.64 19.55 26.92
C ARG A 130 -1.35 18.84 28.25
N GLU A 131 -0.56 17.78 28.20
CA GLU A 131 -0.26 16.93 29.36
C GLU A 131 0.96 17.45 30.13
N ASN A 132 2.01 17.86 29.41
CA ASN A 132 3.25 18.29 30.04
C ASN A 132 3.94 19.38 29.21
N LEU A 133 3.92 20.63 29.69
CA LEU A 133 4.56 21.75 29.02
C LEU A 133 6.09 21.65 28.92
N TYR A 134 6.75 20.73 29.63
CA TYR A 134 8.22 20.63 29.72
C TYR A 134 8.79 19.37 29.04
N PHE A 135 7.95 18.56 28.39
CA PHE A 135 8.38 17.26 27.85
C PHE A 135 9.21 17.35 26.55
N LEU A 136 9.22 18.52 25.91
CA LEU A 136 9.91 18.78 24.65
C LEU A 136 10.64 20.11 24.71
N SER A 137 11.72 20.23 23.91
CA SER A 137 12.34 21.51 23.59
C SER A 137 11.68 22.14 22.36
N LYS A 138 11.80 23.46 22.23
CA LYS A 138 11.33 24.21 21.06
C LYS A 138 12.06 23.77 19.80
N GLU A 139 13.37 23.58 19.90
CA GLU A 139 14.25 23.22 18.79
C GLU A 139 13.78 21.90 18.14
N ASN A 140 13.23 20.98 18.94
CA ASN A 140 12.71 19.72 18.42
C ASN A 140 11.50 19.94 17.49
N LEU A 141 10.51 20.75 17.88
CA LEU A 141 9.32 21.00 17.04
C LEU A 141 9.68 21.78 15.76
N SER A 142 10.57 22.77 15.87
CA SER A 142 11.06 23.50 14.69
C SER A 142 11.79 22.59 13.71
N THR A 143 12.70 21.74 14.20
CA THR A 143 13.42 20.78 13.35
C THR A 143 12.47 19.78 12.69
N MET A 144 11.48 19.26 13.43
CA MET A 144 10.48 18.34 12.88
C MET A 144 9.66 18.99 11.77
N LEU A 145 9.22 20.25 11.96
CA LEU A 145 8.49 20.97 10.92
C LEU A 145 9.38 21.23 9.70
N GLU A 146 10.63 21.65 9.90
CA GLU A 146 11.58 21.90 8.80
C GLU A 146 11.77 20.66 7.93
N VAL A 147 11.97 19.47 8.52
CA VAL A 147 12.10 18.21 7.77
C VAL A 147 10.82 17.89 6.99
N ILE A 148 9.63 18.08 7.57
CA ILE A 148 8.36 17.86 6.87
C ILE A 148 8.26 18.80 5.65
N LEU A 149 8.63 20.06 5.82
CA LEU A 149 8.54 21.06 4.75
C LEU A 149 9.61 20.85 3.67
N GLU A 150 10.81 20.42 4.02
CA GLU A 150 11.84 19.98 3.05
C GLU A 150 11.29 18.82 2.19
N HIS A 151 10.61 17.84 2.78
CA HIS A 151 9.99 16.77 2.01
C HIS A 151 8.83 17.22 1.10
N THR A 152 8.21 18.38 1.36
CA THR A 152 7.23 18.94 0.41
C THR A 152 7.89 19.44 -0.88
N GLU A 153 9.21 19.63 -0.91
CA GLU A 153 9.95 20.02 -2.11
C GLU A 153 9.86 18.95 -3.21
N ASP A 154 9.77 17.67 -2.82
CA ASP A 154 9.49 16.58 -3.77
C ASP A 154 8.21 16.85 -4.59
N PHE A 155 7.20 17.52 -4.01
CA PHE A 155 5.99 17.91 -4.72
C PHE A 155 6.18 19.20 -5.52
N THR A 156 6.81 20.22 -4.94
CA THR A 156 6.92 21.53 -5.59
C THR A 156 7.89 21.53 -6.75
N ASP A 157 8.92 20.69 -6.71
CA ASP A 157 9.94 20.59 -7.74
C ASP A 157 9.57 19.56 -8.82
N SER A 158 8.61 18.69 -8.53
CA SER A 158 8.09 17.75 -9.52
C SER A 158 7.50 18.47 -10.72
N ALA A 159 7.94 18.07 -11.92
CA ALA A 159 7.41 18.60 -13.17
C ALA A 159 5.93 18.22 -13.41
N TYR A 160 5.40 17.25 -12.65
CA TYR A 160 4.05 16.71 -12.82
C TYR A 160 3.04 17.22 -11.78
N THR A 161 3.48 18.02 -10.80
CA THR A 161 2.55 18.70 -9.88
C THR A 161 1.93 19.91 -10.55
N SER A 162 0.60 20.04 -10.47
CA SER A 162 -0.13 21.18 -11.06
C SER A 162 0.31 22.51 -10.43
N HIS A 163 0.14 23.61 -11.17
CA HIS A 163 0.45 24.94 -10.63
C HIS A 163 -0.39 25.28 -9.40
N GLU A 164 -1.67 24.90 -9.40
CA GLU A 164 -2.60 25.10 -8.29
C GLU A 164 -2.13 24.36 -7.02
N HIS A 165 -1.85 23.05 -7.12
CA HIS A 165 -1.35 22.29 -5.98
C HIS A 165 -0.01 22.82 -5.46
N ARG A 166 0.90 23.19 -6.37
CA ARG A 166 2.20 23.77 -5.99
C ARG A 166 2.04 25.08 -5.21
N GLU A 167 1.15 25.97 -5.65
CA GLU A 167 0.88 27.24 -4.96
C GLU A 167 0.28 27.00 -3.57
N HIS A 168 -0.72 26.13 -3.45
CA HIS A 168 -1.34 25.80 -2.16
C HIS A 168 -0.37 25.12 -1.19
N ILE A 169 0.48 24.20 -1.65
CA ILE A 169 1.50 23.55 -0.81
C ILE A 169 2.47 24.60 -0.26
N LEU A 170 2.91 25.57 -1.07
CA LEU A 170 3.80 26.65 -0.63
C LEU A 170 3.11 27.59 0.37
N GLU A 171 1.84 27.93 0.14
CA GLU A 171 1.06 28.77 1.06
C GLU A 171 0.86 28.08 2.42
N LEU A 172 0.45 26.80 2.41
CA LEU A 172 0.27 26.00 3.62
C LEU A 172 1.60 25.79 4.36
N SER A 173 2.70 25.62 3.64
CA SER A 173 4.04 25.52 4.23
C SER A 173 4.44 26.81 4.96
N LYS A 174 4.13 27.97 4.37
CA LYS A 174 4.33 29.27 5.02
C LYS A 174 3.41 29.43 6.23
N GLN A 175 2.14 29.03 6.11
CA GLN A 175 1.18 29.08 7.21
C GLN A 175 1.64 28.21 8.38
N ALA A 176 2.12 26.99 8.13
CA ALA A 176 2.59 26.08 9.16
C ALA A 176 3.75 26.66 9.98
N LYS A 177 4.68 27.37 9.33
CA LYS A 177 5.77 28.10 10.02
C LYS A 177 5.21 29.19 10.94
N MET A 178 4.25 29.99 10.45
CA MET A 178 3.63 31.07 11.24
C MET A 178 2.84 30.53 12.43
N GLU A 179 2.07 29.44 12.26
CA GLU A 179 1.32 28.81 13.35
C GLU A 179 2.26 28.23 14.40
N LEU A 180 3.36 27.60 13.99
CA LEU A 180 4.37 27.10 14.94
C LEU A 180 5.02 28.23 15.73
N GLU A 181 5.36 29.36 15.10
CA GLU A 181 5.91 30.53 15.79
C GLU A 181 4.95 31.08 16.85
N GLN A 182 3.65 31.16 16.52
CA GLN A 182 2.60 31.57 17.46
C GLN A 182 2.46 30.58 18.61
N LEU A 183 2.40 29.27 18.32
CA LEU A 183 2.36 28.20 19.32
C LEU A 183 3.52 28.30 20.29
N VAL A 184 4.74 28.43 19.77
CA VAL A 184 5.95 28.56 20.60
C VAL A 184 5.90 29.80 21.48
N SER A 185 5.44 30.94 20.96
CA SER A 185 5.33 32.18 21.74
C SER A 185 4.40 32.00 22.94
N VAL A 186 3.19 31.47 22.71
CA VAL A 186 2.18 31.26 23.77
C VAL A 186 2.64 30.16 24.74
N TRP A 187 3.23 29.09 24.23
CA TRP A 187 3.78 28.00 25.04
C TRP A 187 4.86 28.49 26.02
N MET A 188 5.80 29.33 25.56
CA MET A 188 6.84 29.89 26.42
C MET A 188 6.25 30.82 27.49
N GLN A 189 5.17 31.54 27.18
CA GLN A 189 4.46 32.34 28.17
C GLN A 189 3.77 31.45 29.21
N ALA A 190 3.07 30.40 28.78
CA ALA A 190 2.38 29.45 29.64
C ALA A 190 3.34 28.64 30.56
N GLN A 191 4.56 28.33 30.09
CA GLN A 191 5.59 27.72 30.94
C GLN A 191 5.97 28.63 32.12
N ASN A 192 6.12 29.93 31.85
CA ASN A 192 6.54 30.92 32.84
C ASN A 192 5.40 31.38 33.76
N GLN A 193 4.18 31.48 33.21
CA GLN A 193 3.00 32.01 33.89
C GLN A 193 1.79 31.12 33.59
N LYS A 194 1.38 30.30 34.56
CA LYS A 194 0.26 29.36 34.42
C LYS A 194 -1.09 30.02 34.73
N THR A 195 -1.46 31.04 33.97
CA THR A 195 -2.80 31.64 34.08
C THR A 195 -3.81 30.87 33.24
N LYS A 196 -5.09 30.96 33.62
CA LYS A 196 -6.16 30.29 32.87
C LYS A 196 -6.24 30.79 31.42
N ASP A 197 -6.17 32.10 31.23
CA ASP A 197 -6.24 32.73 29.91
C ASP A 197 -5.10 32.25 28.99
N LEU A 198 -3.86 32.14 29.50
CA LEU A 198 -2.72 31.64 28.73
C LEU A 198 -2.86 30.15 28.34
N MET A 199 -3.53 29.35 29.18
CA MET A 199 -3.81 27.96 28.85
C MET A 199 -4.91 27.83 27.79
N GLU A 200 -5.89 28.74 27.76
CA GLU A 200 -6.90 28.82 26.70
C GLU A 200 -6.27 29.27 25.36
N ASP A 201 -5.41 30.28 25.39
CA ASP A 201 -4.65 30.72 24.20
C ASP A 201 -3.73 29.62 23.67
N LEU A 202 -3.11 28.84 24.57
CA LEU A 202 -2.27 27.71 24.20
C LEU A 202 -3.10 26.63 23.51
N GLU A 203 -4.29 26.31 24.02
CA GLU A 203 -5.18 25.34 23.40
C GLU A 203 -5.60 25.79 21.99
N VAL A 204 -5.91 27.07 21.80
CA VAL A 204 -6.22 27.62 20.47
C VAL A 204 -5.03 27.48 19.53
N ALA A 205 -3.81 27.78 19.99
CA ALA A 205 -2.60 27.66 19.16
C ALA A 205 -2.29 26.20 18.78
N ILE A 206 -2.50 25.25 19.70
CA ILE A 206 -2.38 23.81 19.44
C ILE A 206 -3.37 23.40 18.34
N LEU A 207 -4.64 23.79 18.48
CA LEU A 207 -5.69 23.44 17.51
C LEU A 207 -5.39 24.01 16.11
N LYS A 208 -5.00 25.28 16.02
CA LYS A 208 -4.63 25.92 14.74
C LYS A 208 -3.43 25.27 14.07
N THR A 209 -2.38 24.96 14.85
CA THR A 209 -1.20 24.27 14.35
C THR A 209 -1.58 22.88 13.81
N CYS A 210 -2.34 22.09 14.58
CA CYS A 210 -2.80 20.78 14.13
C CYS A 210 -3.73 20.85 12.91
N GLN A 211 -4.58 21.87 12.82
CA GLN A 211 -5.45 22.10 11.68
C GLN A 211 -4.64 22.41 10.41
N CYS A 212 -3.69 23.34 10.49
CA CYS A 212 -2.83 23.70 9.37
C CYS A 212 -2.06 22.48 8.83
N MET A 213 -1.51 21.65 9.73
CA MET A 213 -0.83 20.42 9.31
C MET A 213 -1.79 19.39 8.67
N ASN A 214 -3.06 19.32 9.10
CA ASN A 214 -4.05 18.46 8.44
C ASN A 214 -4.43 18.98 7.04
N GLU A 215 -4.46 20.30 6.84
CA GLU A 215 -4.70 20.93 5.54
C GLU A 215 -3.53 20.64 4.60
N LEU A 216 -2.29 20.83 5.06
CA LEU A 216 -1.08 20.43 4.30
C LEU A 216 -1.12 18.95 3.92
N LYS A 217 -1.43 18.06 4.87
CA LYS A 217 -1.57 16.61 4.64
C LYS A 217 -2.60 16.31 3.54
N ARG A 218 -3.72 17.05 3.52
CA ARG A 218 -4.79 16.87 2.54
C ARG A 218 -4.36 17.34 1.16
N GLU A 219 -3.66 18.46 1.09
CA GLU A 219 -3.19 19.02 -0.18
C GLU A 219 -2.16 18.09 -0.85
N VAL A 220 -1.14 17.63 -0.12
CA VAL A 220 -0.14 16.70 -0.66
C VAL A 220 -0.77 15.36 -1.06
N HIS A 221 -1.74 14.86 -0.29
CA HIS A 221 -2.48 13.65 -0.63
C HIS A 221 -3.31 13.84 -1.90
N SER A 222 -4.03 14.96 -2.02
CA SER A 222 -4.80 15.28 -3.22
C SER A 222 -3.90 15.37 -4.45
N ALA A 223 -2.76 16.06 -4.35
CA ALA A 223 -1.80 16.21 -5.44
C ALA A 223 -1.27 14.85 -5.94
N ALA A 224 -0.77 14.00 -5.03
CA ALA A 224 -0.24 12.68 -5.39
C ALA A 224 -1.31 11.74 -5.98
N THR A 225 -2.49 11.69 -5.35
CA THR A 225 -3.54 10.75 -5.78
C THR A 225 -4.24 11.17 -7.07
N SER A 226 -4.36 12.48 -7.32
CA SER A 226 -4.90 13.01 -8.57
C SER A 226 -3.94 12.75 -9.73
N LEU A 227 -2.64 13.04 -9.54
CA LEU A 227 -1.60 12.70 -10.51
C LEU A 227 -1.61 11.18 -10.83
N ALA A 228 -1.66 10.35 -9.80
CA ALA A 228 -1.68 8.90 -9.99
C ALA A 228 -2.92 8.42 -10.75
N ALA A 229 -4.10 8.92 -10.41
CA ALA A 229 -5.33 8.59 -11.11
C ALA A 229 -5.28 8.97 -12.59
N ASP A 230 -4.77 10.17 -12.90
CA ASP A 230 -4.66 10.68 -14.26
C ASP A 230 -3.66 9.88 -15.09
N LEU A 231 -2.46 9.59 -14.55
CA LEU A 231 -1.44 8.81 -15.26
C LEU A 231 -1.89 7.36 -15.49
N LEU A 232 -2.45 6.69 -14.48
CA LEU A 232 -2.92 5.31 -14.62
C LEU A 232 -4.03 5.21 -15.66
N LYS A 233 -4.95 6.18 -15.68
CA LYS A 233 -6.00 6.26 -16.70
C LYS A 233 -5.41 6.53 -18.08
N TYR A 234 -4.45 7.45 -18.20
CA TYR A 234 -3.82 7.80 -19.47
C TYR A 234 -3.06 6.62 -20.09
N HIS A 235 -2.41 5.79 -19.26
CA HIS A 235 -1.63 4.64 -19.72
C HIS A 235 -2.39 3.31 -19.80
N MET A 236 -3.70 3.30 -19.51
CA MET A 236 -4.55 2.10 -19.45
C MET A 236 -4.59 1.31 -20.77
N ASP A 237 -4.48 1.98 -21.92
CA ASP A 237 -4.55 1.33 -23.24
C ASP A 237 -3.21 0.73 -23.71
N HIS A 238 -2.13 0.91 -22.95
CA HIS A 238 -0.80 0.35 -23.23
C HIS A 238 -0.27 0.64 -24.65
N MET A 239 -0.59 1.83 -25.18
CA MET A 239 -0.32 2.20 -26.57
C MET A 239 1.16 2.12 -26.95
N VAL A 240 2.06 2.57 -26.06
CA VAL A 240 3.51 2.53 -26.29
C VAL A 240 4.01 1.08 -26.41
N LEU A 241 3.57 0.19 -25.51
CA LEU A 241 3.94 -1.22 -25.54
C LEU A 241 3.44 -1.92 -26.81
N LYS A 242 2.18 -1.66 -27.20
CA LYS A 242 1.61 -2.18 -28.46
C LYS A 242 2.42 -1.71 -29.67
N ALA A 243 2.81 -0.44 -29.72
CA ALA A 243 3.61 0.10 -30.80
C ALA A 243 5.02 -0.50 -30.86
N LEU A 244 5.69 -0.69 -29.72
CA LEU A 244 6.99 -1.38 -29.64
C LEU A 244 6.90 -2.81 -30.17
N LYS A 245 5.82 -3.54 -29.83
CA LYS A 245 5.60 -4.90 -30.34
C LYS A 245 5.42 -4.93 -31.86
N ILE A 246 4.66 -4.00 -32.43
CA ILE A 246 4.42 -3.91 -33.89
C ILE A 246 5.72 -3.55 -34.62
N THR A 247 6.34 -2.43 -34.24
CA THR A 247 7.55 -1.91 -34.88
C THR A 247 8.75 -2.85 -34.74
N GLY A 248 8.85 -3.57 -33.62
CA GLY A 248 9.83 -4.64 -33.44
C GLY A 248 9.65 -5.78 -34.42
N VAL A 249 8.42 -6.25 -34.68
CA VAL A 249 8.15 -7.31 -35.68
C VAL A 249 8.42 -6.83 -37.10
N GLU A 250 8.24 -5.54 -37.37
CA GLU A 250 8.59 -4.92 -38.66
C GLU A 250 10.10 -4.77 -38.87
N GLY A 251 10.90 -4.89 -37.80
CA GLY A 251 12.34 -4.65 -37.84
C GLY A 251 12.71 -3.17 -38.03
N ASN A 252 11.79 -2.26 -37.72
CA ASN A 252 11.99 -0.83 -37.92
C ASN A 252 12.72 -0.21 -36.72
N LEU A 253 14.06 -0.21 -36.78
CA LEU A 253 14.92 0.31 -35.70
C LEU A 253 14.68 1.79 -35.36
N GLU A 254 14.37 2.62 -36.37
CA GLU A 254 14.10 4.04 -36.16
C GLU A 254 12.79 4.27 -35.39
N ALA A 255 11.72 3.57 -35.80
CA ALA A 255 10.44 3.63 -35.08
C ALA A 255 10.56 3.05 -33.67
N VAL A 256 11.30 1.94 -33.49
CA VAL A 256 11.58 1.39 -32.16
C VAL A 256 12.29 2.43 -31.30
N ALA A 257 13.32 3.10 -31.81
CA ALA A 257 14.02 4.16 -31.07
C ALA A 257 13.06 5.28 -30.61
N GLU A 258 12.16 5.73 -31.48
CA GLU A 258 11.13 6.72 -31.11
C GLU A 258 10.23 6.24 -29.95
N TYR A 259 9.72 5.01 -30.04
CA TYR A 259 8.84 4.47 -28.99
C TYR A 259 9.59 4.10 -27.71
N THR A 260 10.89 3.79 -27.75
CA THR A 260 11.71 3.59 -26.55
C THR A 260 11.94 4.91 -25.80
N CYS A 261 12.03 6.05 -26.51
CA CYS A 261 12.04 7.37 -25.90
C CYS A 261 10.72 7.64 -25.16
N LYS A 262 9.57 7.38 -25.81
CA LYS A 262 8.24 7.51 -25.19
C LYS A 262 8.06 6.59 -23.97
N LEU A 263 8.57 5.36 -24.03
CA LEU A 263 8.54 4.46 -22.88
C LEU A 263 9.41 4.98 -21.74
N SER A 264 10.56 5.57 -22.05
CA SER A 264 11.45 6.18 -21.05
C SER A 264 10.78 7.38 -20.38
N GLU A 265 10.10 8.24 -21.12
CA GLU A 265 9.30 9.34 -20.58
C GLU A 265 8.17 8.83 -19.68
N GLN A 266 7.42 7.81 -20.14
CA GLN A 266 6.39 7.15 -19.33
C GLN A 266 6.98 6.55 -18.04
N LYS A 267 8.16 5.94 -18.11
CA LYS A 267 8.85 5.39 -16.95
C LYS A 267 9.17 6.47 -15.92
N GLU A 268 9.75 7.60 -16.33
CA GLU A 268 10.06 8.70 -15.41
C GLU A 268 8.78 9.26 -14.74
N GLN A 269 7.69 9.40 -15.50
CA GLN A 269 6.38 9.80 -14.94
C GLN A 269 5.87 8.84 -13.87
N LEU A 270 5.94 7.53 -14.13
CA LEU A 270 5.45 6.51 -13.20
C LEU A 270 6.35 6.35 -11.96
N VAL A 271 7.67 6.47 -12.13
CA VAL A 271 8.63 6.48 -11.02
C VAL A 271 8.34 7.67 -10.09
N GLU A 272 8.14 8.86 -10.67
CA GLU A 272 7.82 10.06 -9.91
C GLU A 272 6.47 9.95 -9.19
N MET A 273 5.45 9.40 -9.85
CA MET A 273 4.16 9.07 -9.23
C MET A 273 4.35 8.16 -8.00
N CYS A 274 5.16 7.10 -8.10
CA CYS A 274 5.44 6.20 -6.97
C CYS A 274 6.13 6.91 -5.80
N ARG A 275 7.07 7.83 -6.07
CA ARG A 275 7.74 8.64 -5.05
C ARG A 275 6.77 9.55 -4.30
N LEU A 276 5.88 10.24 -5.01
CA LEU A 276 4.89 11.11 -4.39
C LEU A 276 3.85 10.30 -3.59
N LEU A 277 3.41 9.14 -4.11
CA LEU A 277 2.50 8.24 -3.37
C LEU A 277 3.13 7.70 -2.08
N ARG A 278 4.44 7.44 -2.06
CA ARG A 278 5.16 6.99 -0.86
C ARG A 278 4.93 7.95 0.32
N HIS A 279 5.01 9.25 0.08
CA HIS A 279 4.84 10.30 1.10
C HIS A 279 3.45 10.33 1.74
N VAL A 280 2.43 9.83 1.04
CA VAL A 280 1.02 9.96 1.45
C VAL A 280 0.33 8.63 1.73
N SER A 281 1.09 7.53 1.64
CA SER A 281 0.56 6.16 1.69
C SER A 281 -0.03 5.74 3.05
N GLY A 282 0.36 6.41 4.13
CA GLY A 282 -0.31 6.33 5.43
C GLY A 282 0.09 5.17 6.34
N THR A 283 0.76 4.14 5.83
CA THR A 283 1.26 3.01 6.62
C THR A 283 2.56 2.46 6.04
N GLU A 284 3.48 1.99 6.89
CA GLU A 284 4.77 1.43 6.47
C GLU A 284 4.65 0.31 5.40
N PRO A 285 3.68 -0.62 5.45
CA PRO A 285 3.52 -1.62 4.38
C PRO A 285 3.21 -0.99 3.00
N LEU A 286 2.41 0.08 2.96
CA LEU A 286 2.07 0.76 1.71
C LEU A 286 3.24 1.60 1.22
N GLU A 287 4.04 2.19 2.12
CA GLU A 287 5.30 2.86 1.78
C GLU A 287 6.26 1.89 1.09
N ILE A 288 6.46 0.70 1.66
CA ILE A 288 7.28 -0.36 1.06
C ILE A 288 6.73 -0.79 -0.31
N THR A 289 5.41 -0.87 -0.45
CA THR A 289 4.79 -1.24 -1.73
C THR A 289 5.02 -0.15 -2.80
N CYS A 290 5.01 1.13 -2.41
CA CYS A 290 5.36 2.23 -3.32
C CYS A 290 6.83 2.15 -3.76
N ILE A 291 7.76 1.88 -2.83
CA ILE A 291 9.19 1.70 -3.14
C ILE A 291 9.38 0.53 -4.10
N HIS A 292 8.75 -0.61 -3.82
CA HIS A 292 8.80 -1.78 -4.69
C HIS A 292 8.27 -1.48 -6.10
N ALA A 293 7.19 -0.71 -6.21
CA ALA A 293 6.64 -0.30 -7.49
C ALA A 293 7.59 0.63 -8.26
N GLU A 294 8.17 1.62 -7.57
CA GLU A 294 9.19 2.53 -8.12
C GLU A 294 10.35 1.74 -8.74
N ASP A 295 10.98 0.85 -7.96
CA ASP A 295 12.08 -0.01 -8.40
C ASP A 295 11.67 -0.89 -9.58
N THR A 296 10.44 -1.39 -9.56
CA THR A 296 9.92 -2.23 -10.62
C THR A 296 9.84 -1.47 -11.94
N PHE A 297 9.31 -0.25 -11.97
CA PHE A 297 9.29 0.56 -13.19
C PHE A 297 10.71 0.94 -13.63
N GLN A 298 11.56 1.33 -12.68
CA GLN A 298 12.94 1.74 -12.93
C GLN A 298 13.75 0.64 -13.63
N VAL A 299 13.53 -0.63 -13.27
CA VAL A 299 14.23 -1.78 -13.86
C VAL A 299 13.53 -2.33 -15.09
N THR A 300 12.21 -2.46 -15.08
CA THR A 300 11.47 -3.13 -16.17
C THR A 300 11.46 -2.31 -17.45
N GLY A 301 11.43 -0.97 -17.35
CA GLY A 301 11.43 -0.07 -18.51
C GLY A 301 12.63 -0.31 -19.43
N PRO A 302 13.89 -0.19 -18.94
CA PRO A 302 15.08 -0.51 -19.71
C PRO A 302 15.11 -1.94 -20.26
N GLN A 303 14.57 -2.91 -19.52
CA GLN A 303 14.52 -4.29 -20.01
C GLN A 303 13.55 -4.46 -21.20
N ILE A 304 12.40 -3.77 -21.19
CA ILE A 304 11.49 -3.74 -22.34
C ILE A 304 12.18 -3.12 -23.55
N ILE A 305 12.94 -2.03 -23.36
CA ILE A 305 13.73 -1.39 -24.43
C ILE A 305 14.69 -2.41 -25.05
N SER A 306 15.51 -3.08 -24.24
CA SER A 306 16.44 -4.10 -24.74
C SER A 306 15.73 -5.27 -25.44
N ALA A 307 14.55 -5.69 -24.93
CA ALA A 307 13.76 -6.74 -25.57
C ALA A 307 13.19 -6.30 -26.93
N ALA A 308 12.74 -5.05 -27.05
CA ALA A 308 12.22 -4.48 -28.28
C ALA A 308 13.32 -4.31 -29.33
N GLU A 309 14.50 -3.83 -28.93
CA GLU A 309 15.69 -3.76 -29.79
C GLU A 309 16.11 -5.15 -30.28
N THR A 310 16.14 -6.15 -29.39
CA THR A 310 16.44 -7.54 -29.75
C THR A 310 15.47 -8.06 -30.81
N LEU A 311 14.17 -7.78 -30.65
CA LEU A 311 13.15 -8.17 -31.62
C LEU A 311 13.34 -7.43 -32.95
N ALA A 312 13.63 -6.14 -32.93
CA ALA A 312 13.86 -5.33 -34.14
C ALA A 312 15.09 -5.80 -34.94
N LEU A 313 16.15 -6.26 -34.26
CA LEU A 313 17.32 -6.88 -34.90
C LEU A 313 17.03 -8.28 -35.44
N HIS A 314 16.05 -8.98 -34.87
CA HIS A 314 15.67 -10.35 -35.23
C HIS A 314 14.16 -10.51 -35.43
N PRO A 315 13.54 -9.82 -36.40
CA PRO A 315 12.08 -9.64 -36.50
C PRO A 315 11.31 -10.95 -36.75
N SER A 316 11.96 -11.95 -37.37
CA SER A 316 11.39 -13.27 -37.61
C SER A 316 11.52 -14.23 -36.42
N SER A 317 12.19 -13.83 -35.33
CA SER A 317 12.42 -14.68 -34.17
C SER A 317 11.20 -14.73 -33.27
N LYS A 318 10.51 -15.87 -33.26
CA LYS A 318 9.40 -16.13 -32.33
C LYS A 318 9.83 -16.01 -30.87
N ILE A 319 11.06 -16.44 -30.55
CA ILE A 319 11.61 -16.38 -29.18
C ILE A 319 11.81 -14.93 -28.74
N ALA A 320 12.33 -14.07 -29.62
CA ALA A 320 12.49 -12.65 -29.30
C ALA A 320 11.13 -11.95 -29.13
N LYS A 321 10.12 -12.35 -29.91
CA LYS A 321 8.75 -11.85 -29.78
C LYS A 321 8.12 -12.26 -28.45
N GLU A 322 8.21 -13.54 -28.10
CA GLU A 322 7.76 -14.06 -26.79
C GLU A 322 8.48 -13.35 -25.64
N ASN A 323 9.78 -13.07 -25.79
CA ASN A 323 10.54 -12.32 -24.79
C ASN A 323 9.93 -10.93 -24.57
N LEU A 324 9.78 -10.12 -25.62
CA LEU A 324 9.18 -8.79 -25.48
C LEU A 324 7.77 -8.85 -24.87
N GLU A 325 6.95 -9.84 -25.24
CA GLU A 325 5.60 -10.01 -24.68
C GLU A 325 5.63 -10.16 -23.15
N VAL A 326 6.47 -11.06 -22.61
CA VAL A 326 6.55 -11.31 -21.16
C VAL A 326 6.98 -10.06 -20.38
N PHE A 327 7.90 -9.27 -20.92
CA PHE A 327 8.30 -8.01 -20.27
C PHE A 327 7.21 -6.94 -20.33
N CYS A 328 6.46 -6.86 -21.44
CA CYS A 328 5.30 -5.99 -21.55
C CYS A 328 4.19 -6.40 -20.57
N GLU A 329 3.86 -7.70 -20.48
CA GLU A 329 2.86 -8.22 -19.53
C GLU A 329 3.23 -7.90 -18.08
N ALA A 330 4.51 -7.98 -17.72
CA ALA A 330 4.99 -7.60 -16.39
C ALA A 330 4.75 -6.11 -16.08
N TRP A 331 4.93 -5.22 -17.07
CA TRP A 331 4.64 -3.79 -16.94
C TRP A 331 3.14 -3.50 -16.85
N GLU A 332 2.34 -4.16 -17.69
CA GLU A 332 0.87 -4.04 -17.67
C GLU A 332 0.31 -4.51 -16.31
N SER A 333 0.79 -5.64 -15.80
CA SER A 333 0.49 -6.12 -14.45
C SER A 333 0.87 -5.10 -13.38
N GLN A 334 2.05 -4.47 -13.48
CA GLN A 334 2.47 -3.46 -12.52
C GLN A 334 1.55 -2.23 -12.52
N LEU A 335 1.08 -1.78 -13.68
CA LEU A 335 0.09 -0.69 -13.78
C LEU A 335 -1.24 -1.07 -13.12
N SER A 336 -1.66 -2.33 -13.25
CA SER A 336 -2.85 -2.85 -12.56
C SER A 336 -2.66 -2.86 -11.04
N ASP A 337 -1.51 -3.34 -10.57
CA ASP A 337 -1.12 -3.36 -9.16
C ASP A 337 -1.13 -1.95 -8.57
N MET A 338 -0.66 -0.94 -9.32
CA MET A 338 -0.70 0.46 -8.92
C MET A 338 -2.11 1.02 -8.75
N SER A 339 -3.07 0.59 -9.58
CA SER A 339 -4.47 0.99 -9.43
C SER A 339 -5.08 0.46 -8.13
N MET A 340 -4.69 -0.76 -7.75
CA MET A 340 -5.09 -1.36 -6.47
C MET A 340 -4.45 -0.65 -5.29
N LEU A 341 -3.14 -0.35 -5.39
CA LEU A 341 -2.38 0.39 -4.38
C LEU A 341 -2.97 1.79 -4.14
N LEU A 342 -3.28 2.53 -5.22
CA LEU A 342 -3.88 3.86 -5.12
C LEU A 342 -5.21 3.84 -4.35
N ARG A 343 -6.05 2.83 -4.59
CA ARG A 343 -7.30 2.66 -3.84
C ARG A 343 -7.04 2.37 -2.37
N GLU A 344 -6.06 1.53 -2.05
CA GLU A 344 -5.72 1.23 -0.65
C GLU A 344 -5.17 2.45 0.09
N ILE A 345 -4.33 3.26 -0.55
CA ILE A 345 -3.85 4.55 -0.01
C ILE A 345 -5.03 5.47 0.31
N ASN A 346 -5.97 5.63 -0.62
CA ASN A 346 -7.19 6.41 -0.38
C ASN A 346 -8.02 5.85 0.78
N ASP A 347 -8.19 4.53 0.86
CA ASP A 347 -8.92 3.88 1.96
C ASP A 347 -8.24 4.10 3.32
N VAL A 348 -6.91 4.12 3.37
CA VAL A 348 -6.16 4.48 4.59
C VAL A 348 -6.38 5.94 4.95
N PHE A 349 -6.30 6.83 3.97
CA PHE A 349 -6.45 8.26 4.19
C PHE A 349 -7.86 8.63 4.69
N GLU A 350 -8.89 7.99 4.13
CA GLU A 350 -10.29 8.18 4.51
C GLU A 350 -10.68 7.42 5.80
N GLY A 351 -9.80 6.56 6.34
CA GLY A 351 -10.09 5.75 7.52
C GLY A 351 -10.97 4.53 7.25
N ARG A 352 -11.17 4.15 5.99
CA ARG A 352 -11.95 2.98 5.55
C ARG A 352 -11.18 1.65 5.60
N ARG A 353 -9.91 1.66 5.99
CA ARG A 353 -9.06 0.46 6.03
C ARG A 353 -9.62 -0.55 7.06
N GLY A 354 -10.23 -1.63 6.56
CA GLY A 354 -10.93 -2.63 7.37
C GLY A 354 -12.44 -2.72 7.07
N GLU A 355 -12.99 -1.76 6.34
CA GLU A 355 -14.40 -1.74 5.89
C GLU A 355 -14.65 -2.55 4.61
N LYS A 356 -13.64 -3.26 4.08
CA LYS A 356 -13.85 -4.31 3.06
C LYS A 356 -14.60 -5.51 3.68
N ARG A 357 -15.79 -5.26 4.25
CA ARG A 357 -16.87 -6.24 4.23
C ARG A 357 -17.12 -6.53 2.77
N VAL A 358 -16.92 -7.78 2.39
CA VAL A 358 -17.48 -8.32 1.16
C VAL A 358 -18.92 -7.81 1.09
N TYR A 359 -19.20 -6.91 0.15
CA TYR A 359 -20.54 -6.44 -0.10
C TYR A 359 -21.27 -7.63 -0.72
N LEU A 360 -21.73 -8.56 0.13
CA LEU A 360 -22.73 -9.53 -0.22
C LEU A 360 -23.97 -8.70 -0.49
N SER A 361 -24.13 -8.29 -1.75
CA SER A 361 -25.31 -7.59 -2.20
C SER A 361 -26.53 -8.40 -1.77
N LEU A 362 -27.26 -7.88 -0.78
CA LEU A 362 -28.57 -8.39 -0.43
C LEU A 362 -29.41 -8.39 -1.72
N PRO A 363 -30.19 -9.46 -2.00
CA PRO A 363 -31.04 -9.49 -3.17
C PRO A 363 -31.95 -8.27 -3.14
N ARG A 364 -31.89 -7.42 -4.19
CA ARG A 364 -32.74 -6.24 -4.28
C ARG A 364 -34.21 -6.67 -4.19
N PRO A 365 -35.06 -5.97 -3.42
CA PRO A 365 -36.49 -6.27 -3.37
C PRO A 365 -37.13 -5.85 -4.70
N GLY A 366 -37.40 -6.84 -5.54
CA GLY A 366 -37.93 -6.65 -6.89
C GLY A 366 -38.98 -7.70 -7.25
N LYS A 367 -40.22 -7.40 -6.90
CA LYS A 367 -41.50 -7.90 -7.45
C LYS A 367 -41.89 -9.35 -7.15
N HIS A 368 -43.01 -9.46 -6.43
CA HIS A 368 -43.78 -10.67 -6.17
C HIS A 368 -43.98 -11.52 -7.43
N ASN A 369 -43.72 -12.82 -7.30
CA ASN A 369 -44.55 -13.85 -7.92
C ASN A 369 -44.61 -15.07 -7.00
N ALA A 370 -45.83 -15.52 -6.76
CA ALA A 370 -46.20 -16.56 -5.83
C ALA A 370 -45.64 -17.93 -6.23
N ASN A 371 -44.84 -18.54 -5.35
CA ASN A 371 -44.83 -19.98 -5.06
C ASN A 371 -43.85 -20.25 -3.91
N LEU A 372 -44.37 -20.25 -2.68
CA LEU A 372 -43.62 -20.58 -1.47
C LEU A 372 -43.27 -22.08 -1.47
N LYS A 373 -42.08 -22.42 -1.98
CA LYS A 373 -41.29 -23.48 -1.35
C LYS A 373 -40.42 -22.80 -0.29
N ALA A 374 -40.57 -23.22 0.96
CA ALA A 374 -39.72 -22.77 2.05
C ALA A 374 -38.25 -22.96 1.63
N LEU A 375 -37.53 -21.84 1.45
CA LEU A 375 -36.09 -21.85 1.27
C LEU A 375 -35.49 -22.48 2.52
N LYS A 376 -34.83 -23.64 2.35
CA LYS A 376 -34.11 -24.27 3.44
C LYS A 376 -32.94 -23.35 3.82
N PRO A 377 -32.66 -23.17 5.13
CA PRO A 377 -31.49 -22.42 5.57
C PRO A 377 -30.24 -23.02 4.93
N VAL A 378 -29.45 -22.16 4.28
CA VAL A 378 -28.15 -22.53 3.72
C VAL A 378 -27.23 -22.80 4.90
N LYS A 379 -26.66 -24.01 4.97
CA LYS A 379 -25.59 -24.29 5.93
C LYS A 379 -24.35 -23.54 5.45
N LEU A 380 -23.88 -22.61 6.29
CA LEU A 380 -22.58 -21.96 6.14
C LEU A 380 -21.48 -23.01 6.07
N ASP A 381 -20.42 -22.74 5.32
CA ASP A 381 -19.28 -23.66 5.27
C ASP A 381 -18.53 -23.68 6.61
N THR A 382 -17.62 -24.65 6.78
CA THR A 382 -16.89 -24.83 8.04
C THR A 382 -15.94 -23.68 8.35
N GLU A 383 -15.48 -22.93 7.35
CA GLU A 383 -14.58 -21.79 7.53
C GLU A 383 -15.35 -20.54 8.01
N GLU A 384 -16.52 -20.29 7.41
CA GLU A 384 -17.46 -19.25 7.83
C GLU A 384 -17.97 -19.49 9.25
N GLN A 385 -18.32 -20.75 9.58
CA GLN A 385 -18.71 -21.12 10.94
C GLN A 385 -17.60 -20.88 11.96
N ALA A 386 -16.34 -21.18 11.60
CA ALA A 386 -15.19 -20.94 12.47
C ALA A 386 -14.93 -19.43 12.68
N LYS A 387 -15.08 -18.61 11.63
CA LYS A 387 -14.96 -17.15 11.72
C LYS A 387 -16.05 -16.55 12.62
N ILE A 388 -17.30 -16.98 12.45
CA ILE A 388 -18.42 -16.53 13.30
C ILE A 388 -18.20 -16.97 14.75
N ALA A 389 -17.72 -18.19 14.99
CA ALA A 389 -17.42 -18.66 16.34
C ALA A 389 -16.30 -17.84 17.01
N LYS A 390 -15.26 -17.46 16.26
CA LYS A 390 -14.18 -16.60 16.77
C LYS A 390 -14.69 -15.21 17.14
N LEU A 391 -15.41 -14.54 16.24
CA LEU A 391 -16.01 -13.22 16.51
C LEU A 391 -17.00 -13.28 17.68
N GLY A 392 -17.71 -14.39 17.81
CA GLY A 392 -18.60 -14.66 18.93
C GLY A 392 -17.89 -14.77 20.28
N LEU A 393 -16.71 -15.38 20.31
CA LEU A 393 -15.89 -15.45 21.52
C LEU A 393 -15.39 -14.06 21.92
N GLU A 394 -14.94 -13.27 20.96
CA GLU A 394 -14.52 -11.88 21.18
C GLU A 394 -15.68 -11.04 21.72
N LEU A 395 -16.88 -11.16 21.14
CA LEU A 395 -18.06 -10.46 21.63
C LEU A 395 -18.47 -10.90 23.04
N HIS A 396 -18.40 -12.20 23.34
CA HIS A 396 -18.70 -12.71 24.68
C HIS A 396 -17.74 -12.13 25.74
N LEU A 397 -16.45 -12.01 25.41
CA LEU A 397 -15.47 -11.38 26.31
C LEU A 397 -15.83 -9.91 26.55
N LEU A 398 -16.16 -9.15 25.49
CA LEU A 398 -16.58 -7.75 25.61
C LEU A 398 -17.88 -7.60 26.42
N THR A 399 -18.86 -8.48 26.24
CA THR A 399 -20.08 -8.49 27.06
C THR A 399 -19.76 -8.76 28.52
N SER A 400 -18.89 -9.74 28.82
CA SER A 400 -18.45 -10.03 30.18
C SER A 400 -17.68 -8.87 30.82
N ASP A 401 -16.87 -8.15 30.04
CA ASP A 401 -16.14 -6.97 30.51
C ASP A 401 -17.13 -5.85 30.88
N VAL A 402 -18.12 -5.60 30.04
CA VAL A 402 -19.21 -4.64 30.32
C VAL A 402 -19.97 -5.03 31.58
N ASP A 403 -20.36 -6.30 31.73
CA ASP A 403 -21.06 -6.77 32.93
C ASP A 403 -20.21 -6.53 34.19
N SER A 404 -18.93 -6.93 34.14
CA SER A 404 -17.99 -6.74 35.27
C SER A 404 -17.75 -5.27 35.61
N GLU A 405 -17.76 -4.38 34.62
CA GLU A 405 -17.57 -2.95 34.83
C GLU A 405 -18.84 -2.34 35.41
N THR A 406 -20.02 -2.76 34.94
CA THR A 406 -21.31 -2.27 35.45
C THR A 406 -21.58 -2.69 36.90
N GLU A 407 -21.07 -3.85 37.33
CA GLU A 407 -21.15 -4.30 38.73
C GLU A 407 -20.37 -3.41 39.72
N LYS A 408 -19.36 -2.67 39.23
CA LYS A 408 -18.54 -1.76 40.07
C LYS A 408 -19.24 -0.42 40.35
N TRP A 409 -20.35 -0.12 39.67
CA TRP A 409 -21.07 1.14 39.87
C TRP A 409 -21.95 1.08 41.11
N GLU A 410 -21.81 2.07 42.00
CA GLU A 410 -22.58 2.16 43.25
C GLU A 410 -24.10 2.34 43.03
N ASN A 411 -24.48 2.96 41.91
CA ASN A 411 -25.89 3.18 41.54
C ASN A 411 -26.25 2.40 40.26
N GLN A 412 -26.88 1.24 40.43
CA GLN A 412 -27.37 0.40 39.33
C GLN A 412 -28.61 0.97 38.61
N GLU A 413 -29.24 2.01 39.16
CA GLU A 413 -30.32 2.77 38.50
C GLU A 413 -29.79 3.94 37.68
N ASN A 414 -28.47 4.03 37.47
CA ASN A 414 -27.91 5.05 36.58
C ASN A 414 -28.29 4.77 35.13
N ASP A 415 -28.91 5.75 34.47
CA ASP A 415 -29.35 5.65 33.08
C ASP A 415 -28.25 5.21 32.11
N ILE A 416 -27.00 5.63 32.33
CA ILE A 416 -25.84 5.27 31.50
C ILE A 416 -25.50 3.79 31.68
N VAL A 417 -25.57 3.27 32.92
CA VAL A 417 -25.29 1.87 33.23
C VAL A 417 -26.37 0.97 32.63
N GLN A 418 -27.65 1.33 32.79
CA GLN A 418 -28.76 0.57 32.20
C GLN A 418 -28.74 0.60 30.68
N HIS A 419 -28.41 1.75 30.07
CA HIS A 419 -28.28 1.86 28.63
C HIS A 419 -27.12 1.02 28.10
N GLY A 420 -25.96 1.05 28.77
CA GLY A 420 -24.80 0.22 28.42
C GLY A 420 -25.08 -1.28 28.50
N GLN A 421 -25.74 -1.74 29.57
CA GLN A 421 -26.18 -3.14 29.70
C GLN A 421 -27.22 -3.52 28.63
N GLY A 422 -28.16 -2.62 28.34
CA GLY A 422 -29.16 -2.81 27.29
C GLY A 422 -28.53 -2.98 25.90
N MET A 423 -27.59 -2.10 25.54
CA MET A 423 -26.85 -2.18 24.28
C MET A 423 -26.00 -3.46 24.18
N SER A 424 -25.31 -3.84 25.27
CA SER A 424 -24.52 -5.08 25.33
C SER A 424 -25.39 -6.33 25.10
N SER A 425 -26.54 -6.40 25.77
CA SER A 425 -27.52 -7.49 25.61
C SER A 425 -28.12 -7.56 24.20
N MET A 426 -28.42 -6.39 23.61
CA MET A 426 -28.92 -6.32 22.24
C MET A 426 -27.85 -6.74 21.22
N ALA A 427 -26.60 -6.31 21.38
CA ALA A 427 -25.50 -6.74 20.51
C ALA A 427 -25.29 -8.26 20.57
N TYR A 428 -25.33 -8.84 21.77
CA TYR A 428 -25.20 -10.29 21.95
C TYR A 428 -26.36 -11.08 21.32
N SER A 429 -27.59 -10.57 21.43
CA SER A 429 -28.77 -11.18 20.80
C SER A 429 -28.72 -11.14 19.27
N MET A 430 -28.15 -10.08 18.67
CA MET A 430 -27.90 -10.02 17.23
C MET A 430 -26.83 -11.04 16.79
N TYR A 431 -25.82 -11.29 17.62
CA TYR A 431 -24.86 -12.37 17.37
C TYR A 431 -25.51 -13.76 17.44
N LEU A 432 -26.34 -14.04 18.44
CA LEU A 432 -27.07 -15.32 18.53
C LEU A 432 -27.92 -15.58 17.27
N PHE A 433 -28.53 -14.53 16.70
CA PHE A 433 -29.26 -14.61 15.44
C PHE A 433 -28.38 -15.12 14.28
N THR A 434 -27.11 -14.69 14.20
CA THR A 434 -26.17 -15.17 13.17
C THR A 434 -25.87 -16.66 13.26
N ARG A 435 -26.09 -17.26 14.44
CA ARG A 435 -25.98 -18.71 14.68
C ARG A 435 -27.31 -19.46 14.54
N GLY A 436 -28.40 -18.76 14.26
CA GLY A 436 -29.76 -19.32 14.29
C GLY A 436 -30.25 -19.64 15.71
N GLU A 437 -29.61 -19.05 16.72
CA GLU A 437 -29.91 -19.19 18.14
C GLU A 437 -30.57 -17.89 18.67
N GLY A 438 -31.01 -17.88 19.94
CA GLY A 438 -31.55 -16.67 20.57
C GLY A 438 -33.01 -16.34 20.22
N LEU A 439 -33.44 -15.13 20.64
CA LEU A 439 -34.84 -14.69 20.59
C LEU A 439 -35.27 -14.13 19.23
N LEU A 440 -34.33 -13.58 18.46
CA LEU A 440 -34.58 -13.07 17.11
C LEU A 440 -34.79 -14.23 16.15
N LYS A 441 -35.90 -14.21 15.41
CA LYS A 441 -36.27 -15.31 14.50
C LYS A 441 -36.32 -14.87 13.05
N THR A 442 -36.46 -13.57 12.79
CA THR A 442 -36.57 -13.01 11.45
C THR A 442 -35.55 -11.90 11.23
N THR A 443 -35.23 -11.62 9.96
CA THR A 443 -34.40 -10.48 9.57
C THR A 443 -35.06 -9.15 9.96
N GLN A 444 -36.39 -9.10 10.06
CA GLN A 444 -37.11 -7.92 10.53
C GLN A 444 -36.85 -7.65 12.02
N ASP A 445 -36.80 -8.71 12.85
CA ASP A 445 -36.44 -8.60 14.27
C ASP A 445 -35.01 -8.06 14.41
N LEU A 446 -34.08 -8.54 13.55
CA LEU A 446 -32.69 -8.08 13.53
C LEU A 446 -32.59 -6.58 13.18
N PHE A 447 -33.33 -6.12 12.16
CA PHE A 447 -33.32 -4.71 11.78
C PHE A 447 -33.93 -3.81 12.85
N HIS A 448 -35.04 -4.22 13.45
CA HIS A 448 -35.65 -3.46 14.52
C HIS A 448 -34.70 -3.31 15.72
N GLN A 449 -34.00 -4.38 16.07
CA GLN A 449 -33.02 -4.33 17.15
C GLN A 449 -31.79 -3.48 16.81
N ALA A 450 -31.34 -3.48 15.55
CA ALA A 450 -30.28 -2.59 15.10
C ALA A 450 -30.70 -1.12 15.14
N GLU A 451 -31.96 -0.80 14.80
CA GLU A 451 -32.50 0.56 14.91
C GLU A 451 -32.45 1.07 16.36
N VAL A 452 -32.81 0.23 17.34
CA VAL A 452 -32.81 0.59 18.77
C VAL A 452 -31.40 0.80 19.34
N ILE A 453 -30.35 0.25 18.72
CA ILE A 453 -28.95 0.51 19.13
C ILE A 453 -28.43 1.84 18.57
N TYR A 454 -28.89 2.25 17.39
CA TYR A 454 -28.37 3.41 16.66
C TYR A 454 -29.18 4.70 16.85
N PHE A 455 -30.43 4.59 17.33
CA PHE A 455 -31.35 5.69 17.60
C PHE A 455 -31.87 5.59 19.04
#